data_AF-A0A523QZ45-F1
#
_entry.id   AF-A0A523QZ45-F1
#
_cell.length_a   1.000
_cell.length_b   1.000
_cell.length_c   1.000
_cell.angle_alpha   90.00
_cell.angle_beta   90.00
_cell.angle_gamma   90.00
#
_symmetry.space_group_name_H-M   'P 1'
#
loop_
_entity.id
_entity.type
_entity.pdbx_description
1 polymer ?
#
loop_
_entity_poly.entity_id
_entity_poly.type
_entity_poly.pdbx_seq_one_letter_code
_entity_poly.pdbx_strand_id
1 'polypeptide(L)'
;MQLINQYSFPFLAGVILLILAGIILRKAGTDGLLVPLAAMIMGFLFAFWLFSPGASAETPDAAKVDKVIGAGKAVLLEFQSPY
;
A
#
# COMPACT_ATOMS: atom_id res chain seq x y z
N MET A 1 -10.45 -11.12 14.16
CA MET A 1 -10.88 -10.53 12.87
C MET A 1 -10.02 -9.31 12.59
N GLN A 2 -8.99 -9.41 11.75
CA GLN A 2 -8.24 -8.24 11.25
C GLN A 2 -9.15 -7.50 10.25
N LEU A 3 -10.06 -6.67 10.77
CA LEU A 3 -11.04 -5.94 9.98
C LEU A 3 -10.43 -4.81 9.13
N ILE A 4 -9.13 -4.52 9.28
CA ILE A 4 -8.49 -3.38 8.64
C ILE A 4 -7.13 -3.81 8.10
N ASN A 5 -7.09 -4.13 6.80
CA ASN A 5 -5.85 -4.20 6.05
C ASN A 5 -5.20 -2.80 6.09
N GLN A 6 -3.91 -2.71 6.39
CA GLN A 6 -3.18 -1.43 6.45
C GLN A 6 -3.24 -0.68 5.11
N TYR A 7 -3.40 -1.41 4.00
CA TYR A 7 -3.61 -0.84 2.66
C TYR A 7 -5.02 -0.26 2.42
N SER A 8 -6.00 -0.54 3.30
CA SER A 8 -7.36 0.00 3.16
C SER A 8 -7.41 1.53 3.30
N PHE A 9 -6.57 2.10 4.16
CA PHE A 9 -6.51 3.55 4.38
C PHE A 9 -5.94 4.33 3.18
N PRO A 10 -4.76 4.00 2.62
CA PRO A 10 -4.26 4.70 1.43
C PRO A 10 -5.17 4.47 0.22
N PHE A 11 -5.81 3.31 0.12
CA PHE A 11 -6.81 3.06 -0.93
C PHE A 11 -8.00 4.03 -0.80
N LEU A 12 -8.60 4.14 0.39
CA LEU A 12 -9.71 5.06 0.64
C LEU A 12 -9.32 6.52 0.38
N ALA A 13 -8.14 6.93 0.85
CA ALA A 13 -7.61 8.28 0.61
C ALA A 13 -7.44 8.56 -0.90
N GLY A 14 -6.92 7.59 -1.66
CA GLY A 14 -6.82 7.67 -3.11
C GLY A 14 -8.17 7.84 -3.80
N VAL A 15 -9.18 7.08 -3.39
CA VAL A 15 -10.56 7.22 -3.91
C VAL A 15 -11.12 8.62 -3.66
N ILE A 16 -10.93 9.17 -2.45
CA ILE A 16 -11.38 10.53 -2.10
C ILE A 16 -10.67 11.57 -2.98
N LEU A 17 -9.36 11.45 -3.19
CA LEU A 17 -8.59 12.35 -4.06
C LEU A 17 -9.07 12.32 -5.51
N LEU A 18 -9.41 11.14 -6.04
CA LEU A 18 -9.95 11.00 -7.39
C LEU A 18 -11.32 11.67 -7.54
N ILE A 19 -12.21 11.49 -6.55
CA ILE A 19 -13.51 12.17 -6.53
C ILE A 19 -13.31 13.68 -6.51
N LEU A 20 -12.43 14.18 -5.65
CA LEU A 20 -12.11 15.61 -5.56
C LEU A 20 -11.56 16.16 -6.88
N ALA A 21 -10.61 15.44 -7.50
CA ALA A 21 -10.07 15.80 -8.80
C ALA A 21 -11.16 15.87 -9.88
N GLY A 22 -12.06 14.89 -9.92
CA GLY A 22 -13.20 14.87 -10.86
C GLY A 22 -14.15 16.05 -10.67
N ILE A 23 -14.43 16.45 -9.42
CA ILE A 23 -15.26 17.62 -9.11
C ILE A 23 -14.59 18.91 -9.57
N ILE A 24 -13.30 19.07 -9.30
CA ILE A 24 -12.53 20.26 -9.70
C ILE A 24 -12.49 20.34 -11.23
N LEU A 25 -12.06 19.28 -11.91
CA LEU A 25 -11.92 19.26 -13.37
C LEU A 25 -13.24 19.50 -14.12
N ARG A 26 -14.40 19.15 -13.52
CA ARG A 26 -15.71 19.38 -14.13
C ARG A 26 -16.20 20.83 -13.99
N LYS A 27 -15.63 21.62 -13.08
CA LYS A 27 -16.07 23.00 -12.81
C LYS A 27 -15.32 23.98 -13.70
N ALA A 28 -16.04 24.93 -14.32
CA ALA A 28 -15.41 26.04 -15.04
C ALA A 28 -14.77 27.03 -14.04
N GLY A 29 -13.55 27.51 -14.32
CA GLY A 29 -12.82 28.47 -13.49
C GLY A 29 -11.98 27.84 -12.37
N THR A 30 -11.10 26.91 -12.70
CA THR A 30 -10.25 26.16 -11.74
C THR A 30 -8.78 26.53 -11.75
N ASP A 31 -8.44 27.66 -12.36
CA ASP A 31 -7.06 28.11 -12.61
C ASP A 31 -6.21 28.21 -11.32
N GLY A 32 -6.83 28.32 -10.14
CA GLY A 32 -6.15 28.31 -8.84
C GLY A 32 -6.21 27.00 -8.05
N LEU A 33 -7.01 26.01 -8.46
CA LEU A 33 -7.25 24.78 -7.70
C LEU A 33 -6.40 23.60 -8.16
N LEU A 34 -5.81 23.68 -9.34
CA LEU A 34 -4.94 22.63 -9.88
C LEU A 34 -3.62 22.51 -9.11
N VAL A 35 -3.01 23.63 -8.69
CA VAL A 35 -1.74 23.62 -7.95
C VAL A 35 -1.91 22.99 -6.55
N PRO A 36 -2.92 23.37 -5.73
CA PRO A 36 -3.20 22.69 -4.47
C PRO A 36 -3.53 21.21 -4.64
N LEU A 37 -4.28 20.84 -5.68
CA LEU A 37 -4.61 19.44 -5.97
C LEU A 37 -3.35 18.62 -6.27
N ALA A 38 -2.45 19.17 -7.09
CA ALA A 38 -1.16 18.53 -7.38
C ALA A 38 -0.31 18.38 -6.11
N ALA A 39 -0.24 19.42 -5.27
CA ALA A 39 0.47 19.35 -3.99
C ALA A 39 -0.11 18.29 -3.05
N MET A 40 -1.44 18.15 -2.97
CA MET A 40 -2.10 17.11 -2.18
C MET A 40 -1.76 15.70 -2.69
N ILE A 41 -1.80 15.48 -4.01
CA ILE A 41 -1.45 14.19 -4.60
C ILE A 41 0.01 13.84 -4.30
N MET A 42 0.93 14.81 -4.47
CA MET A 42 2.34 14.61 -4.17
C MET A 42 2.58 14.31 -2.68
N GLY A 43 1.92 15.05 -1.77
CA GLY A 43 2.00 14.79 -0.34
C GLY A 43 1.46 13.42 0.05
N PHE A 44 0.35 12.99 -0.56
CA PHE A 44 -0.19 11.65 -0.39
C PHE A 44 0.78 10.56 -0.84
N LEU A 45 1.36 10.70 -2.05
CA LEU A 45 2.34 9.75 -2.57
C LEU A 45 3.61 9.71 -1.72
N PHE A 46 4.08 10.86 -1.25
CA PHE A 46 5.23 10.95 -0.36
C PHE A 46 4.97 10.29 0.99
N ALA A 47 3.81 10.55 1.60
CA ALA A 47 3.41 9.91 2.85
C ALA A 47 3.25 8.39 2.66
N PHE A 48 2.61 7.96 1.56
CA PHE A 48 2.50 6.55 1.24
C PHE A 48 3.87 5.91 1.08
N TRP A 49 4.80 6.53 0.36
CA TRP A 49 6.15 6.00 0.20
C TRP A 49 6.90 5.90 1.53
N LEU A 50 6.80 6.92 2.38
CA LEU A 50 7.47 6.98 3.68
C LEU A 50 6.90 5.98 4.70
N PHE A 51 5.59 5.76 4.69
CA PHE A 51 4.89 4.90 5.63
C PHE A 51 4.40 3.58 5.03
N SER A 52 4.75 3.29 3.77
CA SER A 52 4.35 2.05 3.12
C SER A 52 4.84 0.91 4.00
N PRO A 53 3.94 0.02 4.49
CA PRO A 53 4.39 -1.14 5.21
C PRO A 53 5.25 -1.94 4.23
N GLY A 54 6.57 -1.94 4.49
CA GLY A 54 7.48 -2.81 3.77
C GLY A 54 7.07 -4.26 3.97
N ALA A 55 7.59 -5.17 3.15
CA ALA A 55 7.55 -6.58 3.52
C ALA A 55 8.05 -6.67 4.97
N SER A 56 7.22 -7.20 5.88
CA SER A 56 7.67 -7.55 7.23
C SER A 56 9.03 -8.18 7.09
N ALA A 57 10.05 -7.64 7.77
CA ALA A 57 11.43 -8.07 7.57
C ALA A 57 11.44 -9.58 7.45
N GLU A 58 11.67 -10.08 6.22
CA GLU A 58 11.79 -11.50 5.98
C GLU A 58 12.86 -11.93 6.97
N THR A 59 12.47 -12.69 7.98
CA THR A 59 13.48 -13.42 8.73
C THR A 59 14.30 -14.15 7.65
N PRO A 60 15.64 -14.19 7.77
CA PRO A 60 16.47 -14.89 6.78
C PRO A 60 16.00 -16.30 6.45
N ASP A 61 15.16 -16.88 7.31
CA ASP A 61 14.50 -18.17 7.16
C ASP A 61 13.25 -18.17 6.28
N ALA A 62 12.46 -17.09 6.22
CA ALA A 62 11.32 -16.97 5.31
C ALA A 62 11.77 -17.01 3.84
N ALA A 63 12.80 -16.25 3.50
CA ALA A 63 13.38 -16.22 2.16
C ALA A 63 14.03 -17.56 1.75
N LYS A 64 14.46 -18.37 2.72
CA LYS A 64 14.95 -19.73 2.47
C LYS A 64 13.79 -20.69 2.19
N VAL A 65 12.69 -20.58 2.94
CA VAL A 65 11.50 -21.42 2.76
C VAL A 65 10.88 -21.22 1.36
N ASP A 66 10.75 -19.97 0.90
CA ASP A 66 10.23 -19.67 -0.45
C ASP A 66 11.03 -20.32 -1.57
N LYS A 67 12.37 -20.31 -1.46
CA LYS A 67 13.26 -20.98 -2.43
C LYS A 67 13.13 -22.49 -2.42
N VAL A 68 12.84 -23.11 -1.27
CA VAL A 68 12.75 -24.56 -1.12
C VAL A 68 11.39 -25.08 -1.58
N ILE A 69 10.30 -24.33 -1.33
CA ILE A 69 8.95 -24.66 -1.82
C ILE A 69 8.90 -24.65 -3.35
N GLY A 70 9.57 -23.69 -4.00
CA GLY A 70 9.59 -23.57 -5.47
C GLY A 70 10.43 -24.63 -6.21
N ALA A 71 11.16 -25.51 -5.50
CA ALA A 71 12.13 -26.43 -6.10
C ALA A 71 11.52 -27.74 -6.64
N GLY A 72 10.19 -27.91 -6.61
CA GLY A 72 9.50 -29.08 -7.15
C GLY A 72 9.68 -30.38 -6.33
N LYS A 73 10.22 -30.28 -5.11
CA LYS A 73 10.27 -31.38 -4.13
C LYS A 73 9.27 -31.13 -3.02
N ALA A 74 8.64 -32.19 -2.51
CA ALA A 74 7.79 -32.10 -1.32
C ALA A 74 8.65 -31.64 -0.12
N VAL A 75 8.19 -30.58 0.55
CA VAL A 75 8.88 -29.99 1.71
C VAL A 75 7.93 -30.05 2.89
N LEU A 76 8.39 -30.53 4.04
CA LEU A 76 7.64 -30.46 5.29
C LEU A 76 7.89 -29.09 5.94
N LEU A 77 6.83 -28.30 6.11
CA LEU A 77 6.88 -27.02 6.81
C LEU A 77 6.39 -27.22 8.23
N GLU A 78 7.31 -27.17 9.19
CA GLU A 78 6.97 -27.16 10.61
C GLU A 78 6.88 -25.71 11.11
N PHE A 79 5.66 -25.29 11.41
CA PHE A 79 5.41 -24.00 12.05
C PHE A 79 5.63 -24.15 13.55
N GLN A 80 6.80 -23.69 14.01
CA GLN A 80 7.11 -23.61 15.44
C GLN A 80 6.37 -22.38 16.03
N SER A 81 5.37 -22.62 16.86
CA SER A 81 4.78 -21.57 17.71
C SER A 81 5.74 -21.29 18.88
N PRO A 82 6.09 -20.02 19.17
CA PRO A 82 6.79 -19.66 20.39
C PRO A 82 5.89 -19.61 21.63
N TYR A 83 4.58 -19.86 21.47
CA TYR A 83 3.61 -20.05 22.55
C TYR A 83 3.25 -21.52 22.73
#